data_AF-A0A9E2BAZ4-F1
#
_entry.id   AF-A0A9E2BAZ4-F1
#
_cell.length_a   1.000
_cell.length_b   1.000
_cell.length_c   1.000
_cell.angle_alpha   90.00
_cell.angle_beta   90.00
_cell.angle_gamma   90.00
#
_symmetry.space_group_name_H-M   'P 1'
#
loop_
_entity.id
_entity.type
_entity.pdbx_description
1 polymer ?
#
loop_
_entity_poly.entity_id
_entity_poly.type
_entity_poly.pdbx_seq_one_letter_code
_entity_poly.pdbx_strand_id
1 'polypeptide(L)' 'QYGFTFDEDSQDGDMRFENHGVTLLVDPMSFQYLIDAEIDYKEDLEGSRFVIRNPNAQTTCGCGSSFSV' A
#
# COMPACT_ATOMS: atom_id res chain seq x y z
N GLN A 1 -9.89 5.71 -0.39
CA GLN A 1 -8.53 6.29 -0.39
C GLN A 1 -7.66 5.33 0.39
N TYR A 2 -6.52 4.92 -0.15
CA TYR A 2 -5.57 4.09 0.58
C TYR A 2 -4.67 5.00 1.42
N GLY A 3 -4.54 4.70 2.71
CA GLY A 3 -3.62 5.39 3.61
C GLY A 3 -2.41 4.50 3.85
N PHE A 4 -1.21 5.04 3.64
CA PHE A 4 0.02 4.37 4.01
C PHE A 4 0.63 5.10 5.19
N THR A 5 0.98 4.34 6.23
CA THR A 5 1.83 4.81 7.32
C THR A 5 3.01 3.87 7.44
N PHE A 6 4.17 4.43 7.80
CA PHE A 6 5.25 3.61 8.30
C PHE A 6 4.92 3.28 9.75
N ASP A 7 4.92 2.00 10.07
CA ASP A 7 4.78 1.52 11.43
C ASP A 7 5.97 0.62 11.74
N GLU A 8 6.55 0.80 12.92
CA GLU A 8 7.65 -0.05 13.40
C GLU A 8 7.09 -1.31 14.09
N ASP A 9 5.85 -1.22 14.58
CA ASP A 9 5.17 -2.28 15.31
C ASP A 9 4.01 -2.84 14.48
N SER A 10 4.06 -4.15 14.24
CA SER A 10 2.91 -4.91 13.72
C SER A 10 1.87 -5.13 14.82
N GLN A 11 0.59 -4.90 14.54
CA GLN A 11 -0.48 -5.18 15.49
C GLN A 11 -0.89 -6.66 15.43
N ASP A 12 -1.52 -7.12 16.52
CA ASP A 12 -2.02 -8.49 16.62
C ASP A 12 -3.19 -8.68 15.63
N GLY A 13 -3.04 -9.63 14.71
CA GLY A 13 -3.98 -9.86 13.61
C GLY A 13 -3.58 -9.28 12.27
N ASP A 14 -2.53 -8.44 12.19
CA ASP A 14 -2.04 -7.95 10.90
C ASP A 14 -1.43 -9.07 10.06
N MET A 15 -1.77 -9.06 8.77
CA MET A 15 -1.11 -9.89 7.79
C MET A 15 0.21 -9.25 7.39
N ARG A 16 1.28 -10.06 7.40
CA ARG A 16 2.63 -9.62 7.02
C ARG A 16 3.03 -10.24 5.71
N PHE A 17 3.46 -9.40 4.77
CA PHE A 17 3.98 -9.82 3.47
C PHE A 17 5.40 -9.31 3.33
N GLU A 18 6.37 -10.22 3.26
CA GLU A 18 7.77 -9.84 3.03
C GLU A 18 8.09 -9.92 1.54
N ASN A 19 8.63 -8.83 0.99
CA ASN A 19 9.02 -8.76 -0.41
C ASN A 19 10.29 -7.93 -0.58
N HIS A 20 11.34 -8.52 -1.18
CA HIS A 20 12.64 -7.88 -1.40
C HIS A 20 13.24 -7.17 -0.15
N GLY A 21 13.00 -7.73 1.05
CA GLY A 21 13.49 -7.16 2.32
C GLY A 21 12.63 -6.03 2.89
N VAL A 22 11.48 -5.75 2.28
CA VAL A 22 10.45 -4.83 2.81
C VAL A 22 9.30 -5.66 3.39
N THR A 23 8.82 -5.29 4.57
CA THR A 23 7.63 -5.90 5.18
C THR A 23 6.44 -4.98 4.96
N LEU A 24 5.41 -5.49 4.29
CA LEU A 24 4.11 -4.86 4.18
C LEU A 24 3.20 -5.43 5.28
N LEU A 25 2.61 -4.55 6.08
CA LEU A 25 1.62 -4.88 7.09
C LEU A 25 0.23 -4.48 6.58
N VAL A 26 -0.73 -5.40 6.68
CA VAL A 26 -2.10 -5.19 6.24
C VAL A 26 -3.06 -5.63 7.33
N ASP A 27 -3.89 -4.72 7.79
CA ASP A 27 -4.94 -5.05 8.75
C ASP A 27 -6.01 -5.96 8.10
N PRO A 28 -6.64 -6.87 8.87
CA PRO A 28 -7.64 -7.80 8.34
C PRO A 28 -8.82 -7.15 7.62
N MET A 29 -9.22 -5.94 8.05
CA MET A 29 -10.34 -5.24 7.44
C MET A 29 -9.97 -4.69 6.06
N SER A 30 -8.72 -4.25 5.89
CA SER A 30 -8.17 -3.78 4.61
C SER A 30 -7.80 -4.92 3.67
N PHE A 31 -7.44 -6.09 4.18
CA PHE A 31 -6.99 -7.22 3.36
C PHE A 31 -7.98 -7.58 2.25
N GLN A 32 -9.28 -7.61 2.55
CA GLN A 32 -10.33 -7.90 1.55
C GLN A 32 -10.33 -6.93 0.37
N TYR A 33 -9.86 -5.70 0.57
CA TYR A 33 -9.76 -4.67 -0.47
C TYR A 33 -8.42 -4.71 -1.22
N LEU A 34 -7.48 -5.55 -0.80
CA LEU A 34 -6.18 -5.75 -1.42
C LEU A 34 -6.03 -7.17 -2.00
N ILE A 35 -7.09 -7.98 -1.98
CA ILE A 35 -7.11 -9.27 -2.65
C ILE A 35 -6.82 -9.06 -4.15
N ASP A 36 -5.81 -9.79 -4.64
CA ASP A 36 -5.25 -9.70 -6.00
C ASP A 36 -4.66 -8.32 -6.37
N ALA A 37 -4.44 -7.44 -5.39
CA ALA A 37 -3.78 -6.17 -5.62
C ALA A 37 -2.25 -6.33 -5.66
N GLU A 38 -1.62 -5.63 -6.60
CA GLU A 38 -0.17 -5.49 -6.71
C GLU A 38 0.22 -4.10 -6.16
N ILE A 39 1.23 -4.07 -5.28
CA ILE A 39 1.73 -2.83 -4.68
C ILE A 39 3.20 -2.67 -5.06
N ASP A 40 3.48 -1.60 -5.79
CA ASP A 40 4.83 -1.21 -6.18
C ASP A 40 5.26 0.05 -5.44
N TYR A 41 6.55 0.15 -5.14
CA TYR A 41 7.19 1.41 -4.72
C TYR A 41 8.02 1.95 -5.87
N LYS A 42 7.76 3.20 -6.27
CA LYS A 42 8.52 3.89 -7.31
C LYS A 42 9.16 5.15 -6.74
N GLU A 43 10.45 5.26 -6.99
CA GLU A 43 11.24 6.45 -6.72
C GLU A 43 11.68 7.05 -8.06
N ASP A 44 11.26 8.28 -8.33
CA ASP A 44 11.67 9.05 -9.50
C ASP A 44 12.11 10.46 -9.08
N LEU A 45 12.50 11.28 -10.05
CA LEU A 45 12.93 12.66 -9.81
C LEU A 45 11.83 13.53 -9.19
N GLU A 46 10.56 13.11 -9.27
CA GLU A 46 9.41 13.82 -8.70
C GLU A 46 9.10 13.37 -7.27
N GLY A 47 9.71 12.27 -6.82
CA GLY A 47 9.66 11.79 -5.44
C GLY A 47 9.41 10.28 -5.34
N SER A 48 9.22 9.83 -4.10
CA SER A 48 8.88 8.45 -3.78
C SER A 48 7.38 8.27 -3.59
N ARG A 49 6.79 7.27 -4.24
CA ARG A 49 5.35 6.95 -4.12
C ARG A 49 5.05 5.45 -4.18
N PHE A 50 4.00 5.05 -3.49
CA PHE A 50 3.38 3.74 -3.66
C PHE A 50 2.37 3.76 -4.80
N VAL A 51 2.42 2.75 -5.66
CA VAL A 51 1.51 2.53 -6.77
C VAL A 51 0.75 1.24 -6.50
N ILE A 52 -0.56 1.35 -6.29
CA ILE A 52 -1.43 0.18 -6.08
C ILE A 52 -2.17 -0.11 -7.38
N ARG A 53 -2.07 -1.35 -7.84
CA ARG A 53 -2.83 -1.89 -8.97
C ARG A 53 -3.76 -2.95 -8.43
N ASN A 54 -5.01 -2.57 -8.23
CA ASN A 54 -6.02 -3.48 -7.74
C ASN A 54 -7.04 -3.77 -8.84
N PRO A 55 -7.12 -5.00 -9.37
CA PRO A 55 -8.09 -5.36 -10.41
C PRO A 55 -9.54 -5.23 -9.92
N ASN A 56 -9.76 -5.28 -8.60
CA ASN A 56 -11.07 -5.14 -7.98
C ASN A 56 -11.43 -3.66 -7.69
N ALA A 57 -10.51 -2.71 -7.89
CA ALA A 57 -10.78 -1.29 -7.69
C ALA A 57 -11.36 -0.65 -8.96
N GLN A 58 -12.62 -0.23 -8.91
CA GLN A 58 -13.31 0.45 -10.02
C GLN A 58 -12.89 1.93 -10.22
N THR A 59 -12.01 2.47 -9.36
CA THR A 59 -11.66 3.90 -9.36
C THR A 59 -10.15 4.11 -9.29
N THR A 60 -9.50 4.08 -10.45
CA THR A 60 -8.17 4.68 -10.68
C THR A 60 -8.32 6.20 -10.77
N CYS A 61 -8.45 6.87 -9.62
CA CYS A 61 -8.17 8.31 -9.57
C CYS A 61 -6.65 8.42 -9.36
N GLY A 62 -5.81 8.56 -10.38
CA GLY A 62 -5.85 9.61 -11.41
C GLY A 62 -5.12 10.89 -10.97
N CYS A 63 -4.85 11.02 -9.66
CA CYS A 63 -4.10 12.11 -9.06
C CYS A 63 -3.34 11.50 -7.88
N GLY A 64 -2.07 11.17 -8.10
CA GLY A 64 -1.18 10.48 -7.15
C GLY A 64 -0.77 11.33 -5.95
N SER A 65 -1.75 11.86 -5.21
CA SER A 65 -1.53 12.80 -4.12
C SER A 65 -2.16 12.27 -2.83
N SER A 66 -1.34 11.65 -1.97
CA SER A 66 -1.58 11.42 -0.53
C SER A 66 -0.36 10.67 0.00
N PHE A 67 0.53 11.20 0.86
CA PHE A 67 0.67 12.46 1.56
C PHE A 67 2.18 12.76 1.65
N SER A 68 2.58 14.02 1.47
CA SER A 68 3.76 14.53 2.18
C SER A 68 3.35 14.79 3.63
N VAL A 69 4.27 14.55 4.56
CA VAL A 69 4.22 14.86 5.99
C VAL A 69 3.41 16.09 6.37
#